data_AF-A0A838FDF7-F1
#
_entry.id   AF-A0A838FDF7-F1
#
_cell.length_a   1.000
_cell.length_b   1.000
_cell.length_c   1.000
_cell.angle_alpha   90.00
_cell.angle_beta   90.00
_cell.angle_gamma   90.00
#
_symmetry.space_group_name_H-M   'P 1'
#
loop_
_entity.id
_entity.type
_entity.pdbx_description
1 polymer ?
#
loop_
_entity_poly.entity_id
_entity_poly.type
_entity_poly.pdbx_seq_one_letter_code
_entity_poly.pdbx_strand_id
1 'polypeptide(L)'
;MTADQYDENRNFLLAQYFRDNYNQALSSIPIINSAVTINKIEVWVTNKTGATVDVRDIVAFQDMGEAKPYSPAIQGSGNTLPYANNLNPVLNSNDLYTRLASKTYSKARYLDFSIQELTDPTKFNLVPVQDFEKTYARKLTSAEFVFDPRIGYVMLNQQLNPDEVLGVAYQYTVNGQVYQVGEFATDVPPNVDTPNVLFLKMLKSTSTRTNLPIWDLMMKNVYSLGAYQINPEDFFLDIYYLDPGGGEKRYIPADNLNGIPLIRVLGLDRLNNNLDPQPDGVFDFIPGITINPANGKVIFPVLEPFGKDLSKQFSTPAASQPYV
;
A
#
# COMPACT_ATOMS: atom_id res chain seq x y z
N MET A 1 -7.67 11.98 -19.30
CA MET A 1 -6.85 11.18 -18.36
C MET A 1 -6.36 9.96 -19.10
N THR A 2 -5.07 9.65 -19.03
CA THR A 2 -4.46 8.48 -19.69
C THR A 2 -4.07 7.42 -18.65
N ALA A 3 -3.79 6.19 -19.11
CA ALA A 3 -3.52 5.05 -18.23
C ALA A 3 -2.28 5.24 -17.33
N ASP A 4 -1.31 6.05 -17.77
CA ASP A 4 -0.08 6.38 -17.03
C ASP A 4 -0.26 7.52 -16.01
N GLN A 5 -1.42 8.20 -15.99
CA GLN A 5 -1.72 9.31 -15.08
C GLN A 5 -2.40 8.84 -13.77
N TYR A 6 -1.89 7.76 -13.17
CA TYR A 6 -2.34 7.32 -11.85
C TYR A 6 -1.91 8.32 -10.75
N ASP A 7 -2.62 8.30 -9.61
CA ASP A 7 -2.41 9.21 -8.48
C ASP A 7 -1.17 8.81 -7.66
N GLU A 8 0.01 9.19 -8.18
CA GLU A 8 1.34 8.86 -7.67
C GLU A 8 1.61 9.44 -6.26
N ASN A 9 2.35 8.71 -5.44
CA ASN A 9 2.85 9.15 -4.12
C ASN A 9 1.76 9.57 -3.12
N ARG A 10 0.54 9.04 -3.26
CA ARG A 10 -0.58 9.25 -2.32
C ARG A 10 -1.20 7.99 -1.75
N ASN A 11 -1.18 6.89 -2.50
CA ASN A 11 -1.98 5.71 -2.19
C ASN A 11 -1.06 4.49 -2.03
N PHE A 12 -1.08 3.84 -0.87
CA PHE A 12 -0.12 2.79 -0.52
C PHE A 12 -0.79 1.62 0.19
N LEU A 13 -0.44 0.39 -0.18
CA LEU A 13 -0.75 -0.82 0.56
C LEU A 13 0.18 -0.96 1.77
N LEU A 14 -0.32 -1.52 2.87
CA LEU A 14 0.42 -1.50 4.15
C LEU A 14 1.55 -2.55 4.25
N ALA A 15 1.52 -3.59 3.42
CA ALA A 15 2.50 -4.68 3.35
C ALA A 15 2.29 -5.52 2.09
N GLN A 16 3.27 -6.36 1.72
CA GLN A 16 3.13 -7.25 0.55
C GLN A 16 1.95 -8.22 0.69
N TYR A 17 1.60 -8.62 1.91
CA TYR A 17 0.40 -9.42 2.16
C TYR A 17 -0.86 -8.76 1.58
N PHE A 18 -1.09 -7.48 1.84
CA PHE A 18 -2.29 -6.78 1.34
C PHE A 18 -2.26 -6.63 -0.18
N ARG A 19 -1.07 -6.40 -0.74
CA ARG A 19 -0.83 -6.39 -2.18
C ARG A 19 -1.23 -7.70 -2.83
N ASP A 20 -0.70 -8.81 -2.33
CA ASP A 20 -0.90 -10.14 -2.91
C ASP A 20 -2.34 -10.62 -2.76
N ASN A 21 -3.10 -10.06 -1.81
CA ASN A 21 -4.50 -10.38 -1.56
C ASN A 21 -5.49 -9.35 -2.13
N TYR A 22 -5.06 -8.23 -2.71
CA TYR A 22 -5.93 -7.13 -3.14
C TYR A 22 -7.03 -7.59 -4.10
N ASN A 23 -6.65 -8.24 -5.20
CA ASN A 23 -7.62 -8.69 -6.22
C ASN A 23 -8.56 -9.78 -5.67
N GLN A 24 -8.07 -10.64 -4.78
CA GLN A 24 -8.90 -11.67 -4.16
C GLN A 24 -9.92 -11.05 -3.19
N ALA A 25 -9.49 -10.06 -2.41
CA ALA A 25 -10.35 -9.32 -1.49
C ALA A 25 -11.48 -8.61 -2.23
N LEU A 26 -11.25 -8.17 -3.47
CA LEU A 26 -12.22 -7.46 -4.32
C LEU A 26 -12.82 -8.32 -5.43
N SER A 27 -12.76 -9.65 -5.31
CA SER A 27 -13.28 -10.57 -6.34
C SER A 27 -14.81 -10.56 -6.46
N SER A 28 -15.52 -10.32 -5.36
CA SER A 28 -16.99 -10.35 -5.29
C SER A 28 -17.57 -9.08 -4.67
N ILE A 29 -17.14 -7.91 -5.16
CA ILE A 29 -17.72 -6.62 -4.78
C ILE A 29 -19.26 -6.66 -4.90
N PRO A 30 -20.02 -6.04 -3.98
CA PRO A 30 -19.58 -5.12 -2.93
C PRO A 30 -19.02 -5.81 -1.66
N ILE A 31 -19.02 -7.15 -1.60
CA ILE A 31 -18.51 -7.89 -0.43
C ILE A 31 -16.98 -7.99 -0.52
N ILE A 32 -16.30 -7.56 0.55
CA ILE A 32 -14.84 -7.64 0.66
C ILE A 32 -14.44 -8.98 1.30
N ASN A 33 -13.73 -9.82 0.54
CA ASN A 33 -13.25 -11.13 0.96
C ASN A 33 -11.90 -11.03 1.69
N SER A 34 -11.91 -10.46 2.89
CA SER A 34 -10.72 -10.35 3.73
C SER A 34 -10.99 -10.90 5.13
N ALA A 35 -10.06 -11.71 5.63
CA ALA A 35 -10.07 -12.20 7.01
C ALA A 35 -9.41 -11.20 7.99
N VAL A 36 -8.78 -10.14 7.46
CA VAL A 36 -8.10 -9.10 8.24
C VAL A 36 -9.07 -7.96 8.55
N THR A 37 -8.98 -7.43 9.77
CA THR A 37 -9.55 -6.13 10.13
C THR A 37 -8.51 -5.31 10.87
N ILE A 38 -8.08 -4.19 10.29
CA ILE A 38 -7.16 -3.23 10.90
C ILE A 38 -7.94 -2.40 11.92
N ASN A 39 -7.49 -2.46 13.17
CA ASN A 39 -8.15 -1.84 14.31
C ASN A 39 -7.55 -0.46 14.62
N LYS A 40 -6.25 -0.28 14.36
CA LYS A 40 -5.50 0.94 14.66
C LYS A 40 -4.36 1.11 13.66
N ILE A 41 -4.12 2.35 13.24
CA ILE A 41 -2.98 2.73 12.40
C ILE A 41 -2.42 4.09 12.85
N GLU A 42 -1.09 4.19 12.86
CA GLU A 42 -0.36 5.45 12.93
C GLU A 42 0.44 5.62 11.63
N VAL A 43 0.33 6.79 11.03
CA VAL A 43 1.01 7.14 9.77
C VAL A 43 1.98 8.26 10.06
N TRP A 44 3.23 8.10 9.65
CA TRP A 44 4.33 9.01 9.93
C TRP A 44 4.98 9.46 8.63
N VAL A 45 5.13 10.78 8.48
CA VAL A 45 5.79 11.39 7.32
C VAL A 45 6.94 12.28 7.76
N THR A 46 7.96 12.45 6.93
CA THR A 46 9.04 13.42 7.18
C THR A 46 8.48 14.78 7.58
N ASN A 47 8.98 15.35 8.68
CA ASN A 47 8.48 16.60 9.23
C ASN A 47 9.14 17.82 8.54
N LYS A 48 8.64 18.17 7.35
CA LYS A 48 9.10 19.38 6.62
C LYS A 48 8.48 20.68 7.08
N THR A 49 7.31 20.61 7.71
CA THR A 49 6.52 21.79 8.10
C THR A 49 6.96 22.39 9.44
N GLY A 50 7.93 21.77 10.12
CA GLY A 50 8.38 22.21 11.44
C GLY A 50 7.32 21.99 12.51
N ALA A 51 6.49 20.95 12.38
CA ALA A 51 5.56 20.56 13.43
C ALA A 51 6.33 20.30 14.74
N THR A 52 5.72 20.63 15.88
CA THR A 52 6.33 20.49 17.21
C THR A 52 5.57 19.51 18.12
N VAL A 53 4.41 19.03 17.65
CA VAL A 53 3.53 18.10 18.38
C VAL A 53 3.46 16.79 17.61
N ASP A 54 3.46 15.67 18.34
CA ASP A 54 3.43 14.32 17.76
C ASP A 54 4.55 14.09 16.72
N VAL A 55 5.76 14.53 17.09
CA VAL A 55 6.96 14.44 16.27
C VAL A 55 8.01 13.56 16.90
N ARG A 56 8.77 12.85 16.07
CA ARG A 56 9.76 11.88 16.53
C ARG A 56 10.78 11.50 15.47
N ASP A 57 11.98 11.14 15.91
CA ASP A 57 12.88 10.33 15.10
C ASP A 57 12.32 8.91 14.91
N ILE A 58 12.25 8.49 13.65
CA ILE A 58 11.80 7.17 13.26
C ILE A 58 12.90 6.46 12.49
N VAL A 59 12.84 5.12 12.50
CA VAL A 59 13.49 4.29 11.50
C VAL A 59 12.42 3.42 10.85
N ALA A 60 12.15 3.67 9.57
CA ALA A 60 11.19 2.91 8.79
C ALA A 60 11.93 1.83 8.01
N PHE A 61 11.53 0.56 8.15
CA PHE A 61 12.18 -0.58 7.51
C PHE A 61 11.31 -1.16 6.40
N GLN A 62 11.94 -1.51 5.28
CA GLN A 62 11.28 -2.21 4.17
C GLN A 62 10.76 -3.58 4.62
N ASP A 63 11.55 -4.35 5.36
CA ASP A 63 11.20 -5.73 5.71
C ASP A 63 10.44 -5.85 7.04
N MET A 64 9.98 -4.75 7.65
CA MET A 64 9.20 -4.82 8.90
C MET A 64 7.90 -5.61 8.68
N GLY A 65 7.81 -6.81 9.28
CA GLY A 65 6.64 -7.68 9.18
C GLY A 65 6.46 -8.35 7.81
N GLU A 66 7.47 -8.37 6.95
CA GLU A 66 7.38 -9.05 5.65
C GLU A 66 7.77 -10.53 5.75
N ALA A 67 6.86 -11.43 5.38
CA ALA A 67 7.09 -12.88 5.41
C ALA A 67 8.21 -13.34 4.47
N LYS A 68 8.40 -12.61 3.37
CA LYS A 68 9.46 -12.82 2.37
C LYS A 68 10.33 -11.57 2.35
N PRO A 69 11.30 -11.43 3.27
CA PRO A 69 12.15 -10.25 3.32
C PRO A 69 12.94 -10.09 2.02
N TYR A 70 13.14 -8.84 1.61
CA TYR A 70 13.99 -8.48 0.48
C TYR A 70 15.47 -8.61 0.82
N SER A 71 15.85 -8.11 2.00
CA SER A 71 17.24 -8.12 2.42
C SER A 71 17.69 -9.55 2.74
N PRO A 72 18.79 -10.04 2.13
CA PRO A 72 19.32 -11.37 2.43
C PRO A 72 19.85 -11.47 3.86
N ALA A 73 20.03 -10.34 4.55
CA ALA A 73 20.45 -10.31 5.94
C ALA A 73 19.31 -10.62 6.92
N ILE A 74 18.06 -10.67 6.45
CA ILE A 74 16.86 -10.91 7.26
C ILE A 74 16.28 -12.28 6.90
N GLN A 75 15.92 -13.06 7.91
CA GLN A 75 15.44 -14.43 7.75
C GLN A 75 13.93 -14.49 7.98
N GLY A 76 13.18 -14.95 6.98
CA GLY A 76 11.76 -15.25 7.12
C GLY A 76 11.52 -16.42 8.08
N SER A 77 10.43 -16.36 8.85
CA SER A 77 10.07 -17.42 9.82
C SER A 77 9.11 -18.47 9.24
N GLY A 78 8.54 -18.22 8.06
CA GLY A 78 7.49 -19.02 7.45
C GLY A 78 6.06 -18.55 7.79
N ASN A 79 5.89 -17.62 8.74
CA ASN A 79 4.58 -17.00 8.96
C ASN A 79 4.24 -16.06 7.79
N THR A 80 3.12 -16.30 7.12
CA THR A 80 2.66 -15.53 5.95
C THR A 80 1.90 -14.26 6.30
N LEU A 81 1.43 -14.12 7.54
CA LEU A 81 0.75 -12.92 8.02
C LEU A 81 1.76 -11.83 8.41
N PRO A 82 1.49 -10.53 8.13
CA PRO A 82 2.37 -9.46 8.54
C PRO A 82 2.44 -9.27 10.06
N TYR A 83 3.59 -9.51 10.67
CA TYR A 83 3.74 -9.37 12.10
C TYR A 83 5.17 -9.07 12.48
N ALA A 84 5.35 -8.01 13.27
CA ALA A 84 6.64 -7.56 13.75
C ALA A 84 6.46 -6.79 15.05
N ASN A 85 6.37 -7.52 16.16
CA ASN A 85 6.21 -6.96 17.50
C ASN A 85 6.71 -7.94 18.59
N ASN A 86 6.83 -7.44 19.83
CA ASN A 86 7.25 -8.22 21.00
C ASN A 86 6.11 -8.85 21.81
N LEU A 87 4.85 -8.58 21.49
CA LEU A 87 3.69 -9.19 22.17
C LEU A 87 3.67 -10.71 22.01
N ASN A 88 4.15 -11.22 20.87
CA ASN A 88 4.21 -12.64 20.55
C ASN A 88 5.35 -12.94 19.57
N PRO A 89 6.63 -12.86 20.00
CA PRO A 89 7.78 -12.85 19.09
C PRO A 89 7.91 -14.10 18.22
N VAL A 90 7.36 -15.25 18.66
CA VAL A 90 7.37 -16.49 17.88
C VAL A 90 6.52 -16.42 16.62
N LEU A 91 5.62 -15.44 16.52
CA LEU A 91 4.81 -15.18 15.33
C LEU A 91 5.43 -14.13 14.41
N ASN A 92 6.60 -13.54 14.71
CA ASN A 92 7.24 -12.56 13.82
C ASN A 92 7.45 -13.17 12.44
N SER A 93 7.04 -12.46 11.38
CA SER A 93 7.10 -12.96 9.99
C SER A 93 8.54 -13.16 9.51
N ASN A 94 9.46 -12.45 10.15
CA ASN A 94 10.90 -12.59 9.99
C ASN A 94 11.63 -12.24 11.30
N ASP A 95 12.94 -12.37 11.31
CA ASP A 95 13.78 -12.14 12.48
C ASP A 95 14.12 -10.67 12.77
N LEU A 96 13.76 -9.72 11.89
CA LEU A 96 14.19 -8.31 11.98
C LEU A 96 13.80 -7.69 13.32
N TYR A 97 12.52 -7.73 13.69
CA TYR A 97 12.04 -7.08 14.92
C TYR A 97 12.63 -7.72 16.17
N THR A 98 12.70 -9.05 16.21
CA THR A 98 13.29 -9.79 17.34
C THR A 98 14.76 -9.41 17.55
N ARG A 99 15.52 -9.20 16.46
CA ARG A 99 16.91 -8.70 16.53
C ARG A 99 16.97 -7.26 17.00
N LEU A 100 16.16 -6.38 16.42
CA LEU A 100 16.06 -4.97 16.81
C LEU A 100 15.71 -4.78 18.29
N ALA A 101 14.85 -5.64 18.85
CA ALA A 101 14.45 -5.59 20.25
C ALA A 101 15.38 -6.35 21.20
N SER A 102 16.41 -7.03 20.68
CA SER A 102 17.35 -7.80 21.50
C SER A 102 18.29 -6.91 22.30
N LYS A 103 18.75 -7.38 23.47
CA LYS A 103 19.77 -6.68 24.26
C LYS A 103 21.10 -6.52 23.50
N THR A 104 21.44 -7.53 22.69
CA THR A 104 22.67 -7.56 21.87
C THR A 104 22.76 -6.37 20.94
N TYR A 105 21.64 -5.97 20.32
CA TYR A 105 21.57 -4.91 19.32
C TYR A 105 20.80 -3.68 19.81
N SER A 106 20.76 -3.46 21.13
CA SER A 106 20.01 -2.36 21.76
C SER A 106 20.38 -0.97 21.21
N LYS A 107 21.60 -0.79 20.69
CA LYS A 107 22.04 0.47 20.07
C LYS A 107 21.28 0.85 18.80
N ALA A 108 20.62 -0.11 18.12
CA ALA A 108 19.74 0.18 16.98
C ALA A 108 18.58 1.12 17.38
N ARG A 109 18.19 1.11 18.66
CA ARG A 109 17.16 1.98 19.23
C ARG A 109 17.62 3.41 19.48
N TYR A 110 18.92 3.61 19.70
CA TYR A 110 19.43 4.91 20.14
C TYR A 110 19.62 5.83 18.96
N LEU A 111 19.15 7.08 19.11
CA LEU A 111 19.16 8.08 18.06
C LEU A 111 20.55 8.17 17.39
N ASP A 112 21.61 8.31 18.18
CA ASP A 112 22.95 8.58 17.68
C ASP A 112 23.64 7.34 17.08
N PHE A 113 23.20 6.14 17.44
CA PHE A 113 23.85 4.88 17.05
C PHE A 113 23.05 4.05 16.05
N SER A 114 21.78 4.39 15.78
CA SER A 114 20.90 3.54 14.98
C SER A 114 21.47 3.23 13.60
N ILE A 115 21.94 4.25 12.87
CA ILE A 115 22.54 4.05 11.54
C ILE A 115 23.78 3.14 11.64
N GLN A 116 24.71 3.46 12.56
CA GLN A 116 25.94 2.68 12.73
C GLN A 116 25.61 1.20 13.01
N GLU A 117 24.68 0.94 13.93
CA GLU A 117 24.28 -0.42 14.30
C GLU A 117 23.66 -1.17 13.12
N LEU A 118 22.75 -0.52 12.38
CA LEU A 118 22.01 -1.12 11.27
C LEU A 118 22.88 -1.40 10.05
N THR A 119 23.89 -0.57 9.80
CA THR A 119 24.82 -0.75 8.66
C THR A 119 25.98 -1.69 8.96
N ASP A 120 26.21 -2.07 10.23
CA ASP A 120 27.33 -2.91 10.63
C ASP A 120 27.22 -4.31 9.97
N PRO A 121 28.20 -4.72 9.14
CA PRO A 121 28.17 -6.00 8.43
C PRO A 121 28.15 -7.23 9.34
N THR A 122 28.60 -7.07 10.59
CA THR A 122 28.61 -8.14 11.60
C THR A 122 27.32 -8.23 12.39
N LYS A 123 26.36 -7.31 12.14
CA LYS A 123 25.10 -7.21 12.89
C LYS A 123 23.91 -7.33 11.96
N PHE A 124 23.53 -6.24 11.30
CA PHE A 124 22.35 -6.17 10.44
C PHE A 124 22.69 -6.10 8.96
N ASN A 125 23.84 -5.51 8.60
CA ASN A 125 24.28 -5.34 7.21
C ASN A 125 23.20 -4.75 6.29
N LEU A 126 22.39 -3.81 6.82
CA LEU A 126 21.32 -3.17 6.07
C LEU A 126 21.84 -1.94 5.32
N VAL A 127 21.26 -1.72 4.14
CA VAL A 127 21.61 -0.61 3.25
C VAL A 127 20.63 0.55 3.47
N PRO A 128 21.08 1.76 3.85
CA PRO A 128 20.21 2.93 3.94
C PRO A 128 19.49 3.24 2.62
N VAL A 129 18.32 3.85 2.69
CA VAL A 129 17.41 4.19 1.57
C VAL A 129 16.76 2.96 0.91
N GLN A 130 17.40 1.79 0.99
CA GLN A 130 16.89 0.53 0.45
C GLN A 130 16.16 -0.29 1.52
N ASP A 131 16.87 -0.67 2.57
CA ASP A 131 16.36 -1.56 3.61
C ASP A 131 15.71 -0.76 4.75
N PHE A 132 16.20 0.46 4.99
CA PHE A 132 15.63 1.37 5.97
C PHE A 132 15.87 2.85 5.65
N GLU A 133 15.02 3.71 6.22
CA GLU A 133 15.18 5.17 6.24
C GLU A 133 15.11 5.68 7.68
N LYS A 134 16.03 6.57 8.07
CA LYS A 134 15.96 7.31 9.35
C LYS A 134 15.58 8.75 9.06
N THR A 135 14.53 9.25 9.69
CA THR A 135 14.10 10.64 9.50
C THR A 135 13.43 11.19 10.76
N TYR A 136 13.41 12.52 10.88
CA TYR A 136 12.56 13.20 11.84
C TYR A 136 11.16 13.35 11.22
N ALA A 137 10.17 12.71 11.83
CA ALA A 137 8.82 12.58 11.28
C ALA A 137 7.78 13.25 12.18
N ARG A 138 6.63 13.55 11.58
CA ARG A 138 5.39 13.91 12.27
C ARG A 138 4.36 12.83 12.03
N LYS A 139 3.56 12.53 13.04
CA LYS A 139 2.38 11.69 12.91
C LYS A 139 1.29 12.46 12.16
N LEU A 140 0.67 11.83 11.17
CA LEU A 140 -0.52 12.36 10.52
C LEU A 140 -1.74 12.18 11.43
N THR A 141 -2.62 13.17 11.41
CA THR A 141 -3.94 13.09 12.04
C THR A 141 -4.91 12.30 11.15
N SER A 142 -6.00 11.80 11.72
CA SER A 142 -7.06 11.11 10.97
C SER A 142 -7.75 11.97 9.91
N ALA A 143 -7.55 13.30 9.93
CA ALA A 143 -8.05 14.21 8.91
C ALA A 143 -7.13 14.33 7.68
N GLU A 144 -5.91 13.79 7.74
CA GLU A 144 -4.90 13.92 6.68
C GLU A 144 -4.80 12.68 5.78
N PHE A 145 -5.45 11.58 6.17
CA PHE A 145 -5.49 10.34 5.41
C PHE A 145 -6.79 9.57 5.66
N VAL A 146 -7.11 8.67 4.75
CA VAL A 146 -8.09 7.61 4.94
C VAL A 146 -7.42 6.25 4.77
N PHE A 147 -7.98 5.20 5.35
CA PHE A 147 -7.48 3.84 5.17
C PHE A 147 -8.66 2.88 5.08
N ASP A 148 -8.49 1.77 4.37
CA ASP A 148 -9.49 0.70 4.38
C ASP A 148 -9.05 -0.42 5.34
N PRO A 149 -9.86 -0.74 6.37
CA PRO A 149 -9.47 -1.69 7.40
C PRO A 149 -9.44 -3.15 6.93
N ARG A 150 -10.07 -3.48 5.79
CA ARG A 150 -10.17 -4.86 5.27
C ARG A 150 -9.22 -5.11 4.10
N ILE A 151 -9.06 -4.11 3.22
CA ILE A 151 -8.18 -4.17 2.05
C ILE A 151 -6.73 -3.85 2.44
N GLY A 152 -6.52 -2.99 3.43
CA GLY A 152 -5.20 -2.66 3.94
C GLY A 152 -4.40 -1.72 3.05
N TYR A 153 -5.01 -0.60 2.69
CA TYR A 153 -4.32 0.54 2.09
C TYR A 153 -4.49 1.81 2.94
N VAL A 154 -3.62 2.78 2.73
CA VAL A 154 -3.74 4.18 3.18
C VAL A 154 -3.73 5.11 1.96
N MET A 155 -4.64 6.08 1.95
CA MET A 155 -4.68 7.16 0.96
C MET A 155 -4.49 8.50 1.65
N LEU A 156 -3.43 9.20 1.28
CA LEU A 156 -3.11 10.52 1.80
C LEU A 156 -3.90 11.61 1.07
N ASN A 157 -4.27 12.66 1.80
CA ASN A 157 -4.92 13.83 1.22
C ASN A 157 -3.93 14.70 0.43
N GLN A 158 -2.64 14.67 0.80
CA GLN A 158 -1.57 15.39 0.13
C GLN A 158 -0.59 14.43 -0.55
N GLN A 159 -0.06 14.84 -1.70
CA GLN A 159 1.01 14.12 -2.37
C GLN A 159 2.31 14.27 -1.59
N LEU A 160 3.01 13.16 -1.40
CA LEU A 160 4.35 13.20 -0.83
C LEU A 160 5.35 13.67 -1.88
N ASN A 161 6.27 14.54 -1.45
CA ASN A 161 7.42 14.94 -2.24
C ASN A 161 8.38 13.76 -2.44
N PRO A 162 9.20 13.77 -3.50
CA PRO A 162 10.14 12.68 -3.79
C PRO A 162 11.06 12.31 -2.62
N ASP A 163 11.50 13.30 -1.85
CA ASP A 163 12.42 13.18 -0.72
C ASP A 163 11.74 12.99 0.65
N GLU A 164 10.42 12.76 0.69
CA GLU A 164 9.70 12.42 1.92
C GLU A 164 9.62 10.91 2.13
N VAL A 165 9.81 10.49 3.38
CA VAL A 165 9.64 9.09 3.83
C VAL A 165 8.23 8.92 4.36
N LEU A 166 7.61 7.77 4.06
CA LEU A 166 6.34 7.33 4.63
C LEU A 166 6.56 6.06 5.44
N GLY A 167 6.27 6.12 6.74
CA GLY A 167 6.29 4.98 7.64
C GLY A 167 4.93 4.75 8.28
N VAL A 168 4.59 3.50 8.58
CA VAL A 168 3.35 3.13 9.29
C VAL A 168 3.63 2.16 10.43
N ALA A 169 2.81 2.24 11.46
CA ALA A 169 2.58 1.17 12.43
C ALA A 169 1.10 0.86 12.46
N TYR A 170 0.73 -0.41 12.47
CA TYR A 170 -0.67 -0.80 12.49
C TYR A 170 -0.90 -2.08 13.28
N GLN A 171 -2.11 -2.21 13.81
CA GLN A 171 -2.58 -3.36 14.54
C GLN A 171 -3.87 -3.84 13.89
N TYR A 172 -3.98 -5.16 13.73
CA TYR A 172 -5.10 -5.79 13.07
C TYR A 172 -5.47 -7.11 13.75
N THR A 173 -6.66 -7.62 13.44
CA THR A 173 -7.16 -8.89 13.92
C THR A 173 -7.41 -9.84 12.76
N VAL A 174 -7.01 -11.10 12.93
CA VAL A 174 -7.35 -12.23 12.06
C VAL A 174 -7.73 -13.41 12.96
N ASN A 175 -8.87 -14.04 12.69
CA ASN A 175 -9.34 -15.22 13.45
C ASN A 175 -9.34 -15.00 14.99
N GLY A 176 -9.67 -13.79 15.44
CA GLY A 176 -9.69 -13.42 16.86
C GLY A 176 -8.32 -13.16 17.49
N GLN A 177 -7.22 -13.31 16.76
CA GLN A 177 -5.87 -13.01 17.23
C GLN A 177 -5.42 -11.63 16.77
N VAL A 178 -4.76 -10.89 17.66
CA VAL A 178 -4.24 -9.55 17.40
C VAL A 178 -2.80 -9.65 16.90
N TYR A 179 -2.55 -8.94 15.80
CA TYR A 179 -1.25 -8.82 15.14
C TYR A 179 -0.87 -7.34 15.07
N GLN A 180 0.42 -7.03 15.16
CA GLN A 180 0.95 -5.69 15.04
C GLN A 180 2.22 -5.67 14.19
N VAL A 181 2.35 -4.64 13.36
CA VAL A 181 3.53 -4.37 12.55
C VAL A 181 4.06 -2.99 12.90
N GLY A 182 5.33 -2.95 13.33
CA GLY A 182 5.95 -1.74 13.84
C GLY A 182 5.46 -1.39 15.25
N GLU A 183 5.79 -0.18 15.66
CA GLU A 183 5.56 0.29 17.02
C GLU A 183 4.69 1.54 17.03
N PHE A 184 3.72 1.59 17.93
CA PHE A 184 2.99 2.83 18.17
C PHE A 184 3.83 3.76 19.06
N ALA A 185 3.59 5.07 18.97
CA ALA A 185 4.26 6.04 19.84
C ALA A 185 4.03 5.75 21.34
N THR A 186 2.89 5.16 21.69
CA THR A 186 2.56 4.74 23.07
C THR A 186 3.37 3.54 23.55
N ASP A 187 3.83 2.69 22.64
CA ASP A 187 4.56 1.46 23.00
C ASP A 187 6.00 1.79 23.41
N VAL A 188 6.55 2.85 22.82
CA VAL A 188 7.92 3.31 23.07
C VAL A 188 7.87 4.80 23.35
N PRO A 189 7.71 5.28 24.59
CA PRO A 189 7.79 6.71 24.88
C PRO A 189 9.18 7.31 24.55
N PRO A 190 9.27 8.59 24.19
CA PRO A 190 10.56 9.29 24.09
C PRO A 190 11.31 9.25 25.42
N ASN A 191 12.63 9.03 25.37
CA ASN A 191 13.50 9.08 26.54
C ASN A 191 14.49 10.25 26.41
N VAL A 192 14.51 11.14 27.41
CA VAL A 192 15.33 12.36 27.39
C VAL A 192 16.81 12.08 27.65
N ASP A 193 17.10 11.11 28.52
CA ASP A 193 18.46 10.71 28.88
C ASP A 193 19.12 9.85 27.79
N THR A 194 18.31 9.12 27.04
CA THR A 194 18.76 8.30 25.92
C THR A 194 17.77 8.41 24.77
N PRO A 195 17.90 9.47 23.94
CA PRO A 195 17.02 9.69 22.80
C PRO A 195 16.89 8.43 21.93
N ASN A 196 15.65 8.06 21.64
CA ASN A 196 15.31 6.80 21.00
C ASN A 196 14.44 7.00 19.76
N VAL A 197 14.63 6.11 18.79
CA VAL A 197 13.83 6.08 17.56
C VAL A 197 12.62 5.15 17.69
N LEU A 198 11.58 5.40 16.91
CA LEU A 198 10.44 4.47 16.73
C LEU A 198 10.66 3.60 15.49
N PHE A 199 10.40 2.30 15.59
CA PHE A 199 10.54 1.39 14.44
C PHE A 199 9.22 1.20 13.71
N LEU A 200 9.23 1.47 12.40
CA LEU A 200 8.04 1.47 11.55
C LEU A 200 8.23 0.58 10.32
N LYS A 201 7.12 0.27 9.65
CA LYS A 201 7.10 -0.31 8.30
C LYS A 201 7.18 0.82 7.28
N MET A 202 8.17 0.76 6.39
CA MET A 202 8.36 1.73 5.30
C MET A 202 7.42 1.42 4.13
N LEU A 203 6.71 2.46 3.66
CA LEU A 203 5.88 2.43 2.45
C LEU A 203 6.46 3.28 1.31
N LYS A 204 7.23 4.33 1.65
CA LYS A 204 7.95 5.16 0.68
C LYS A 204 9.30 5.59 1.24
N SER A 205 10.33 5.53 0.40
CA SER A 205 11.70 5.99 0.67
C SER A 205 11.97 7.34 0.00
N THR A 206 13.09 7.99 0.31
CA THR A 206 13.50 9.26 -0.34
C THR A 206 14.00 9.09 -1.78
N SER A 207 14.24 7.85 -2.22
CA SER A 207 14.65 7.51 -3.58
C SER A 207 13.72 6.46 -4.18
N THR A 208 13.08 6.79 -5.29
CA THR A 208 12.24 5.87 -6.05
C THR A 208 13.11 4.83 -6.77
N ARG A 209 13.00 3.57 -6.37
CA ARG A 209 13.71 2.44 -6.98
C ARG A 209 12.71 1.35 -7.34
N THR A 210 12.47 1.16 -8.63
CA THR A 210 11.42 0.27 -9.14
C THR A 210 11.72 -1.22 -8.93
N ASN A 211 12.99 -1.57 -8.62
CA ASN A 211 13.41 -2.92 -8.31
C ASN A 211 13.22 -3.31 -6.83
N LEU A 212 12.76 -2.39 -5.97
CA LEU A 212 12.52 -2.65 -4.55
C LEU A 212 11.05 -2.99 -4.29
N PRO A 213 10.73 -3.94 -3.39
CA PRO A 213 9.34 -4.31 -3.12
C PRO A 213 8.44 -3.17 -2.62
N ILE A 214 8.98 -2.14 -1.95
CA ILE A 214 8.17 -0.96 -1.57
C ILE A 214 7.59 -0.22 -2.78
N TRP A 215 8.22 -0.30 -3.97
CA TRP A 215 7.67 0.26 -5.20
C TRP A 215 6.30 -0.35 -5.53
N ASP A 216 6.16 -1.64 -5.23
CA ASP A 216 4.95 -2.41 -5.48
C ASP A 216 3.85 -2.15 -4.44
N LEU A 217 4.17 -1.50 -3.32
CA LEU A 217 3.18 -1.04 -2.34
C LEU A 217 2.49 0.25 -2.77
N MET A 218 3.11 1.07 -3.63
CA MET A 218 2.43 2.22 -4.21
C MET A 218 1.35 1.73 -5.19
N MET A 219 0.10 2.11 -4.91
CA MET A 219 -1.06 1.78 -5.71
C MET A 219 -1.06 2.59 -7.00
N LYS A 220 -1.06 1.90 -8.14
CA LYS A 220 -1.05 2.48 -9.50
C LYS A 220 -2.41 2.33 -10.19
N ASN A 221 -3.42 1.98 -9.40
CA ASN A 221 -4.78 1.67 -9.82
C ASN A 221 -5.79 2.68 -9.25
N VAL A 222 -5.31 3.83 -8.78
CA VAL A 222 -6.12 4.94 -8.25
C VAL A 222 -5.91 6.15 -9.15
N TYR A 223 -7.00 6.78 -9.58
CA TYR A 223 -6.99 7.89 -10.52
C TYR A 223 -7.80 9.06 -9.97
N SER A 224 -7.19 10.24 -9.90
CA SER A 224 -7.88 11.44 -9.46
C SER A 224 -8.64 12.08 -10.61
N LEU A 225 -9.90 12.40 -10.39
CA LEU A 225 -10.78 13.09 -11.34
C LEU A 225 -10.62 14.61 -11.29
N GLY A 226 -9.84 15.14 -10.34
CA GLY A 226 -9.74 16.59 -10.10
C GLY A 226 -11.03 17.23 -9.60
N ALA A 227 -11.94 16.44 -9.04
CA ALA A 227 -13.24 16.87 -8.55
C ALA A 227 -13.49 16.35 -7.12
N TYR A 228 -14.47 16.93 -6.43
CA TYR A 228 -14.79 16.63 -5.04
C TYR A 228 -16.30 16.41 -4.90
N GLN A 229 -16.70 15.66 -3.87
CA GLN A 229 -18.10 15.42 -3.54
C GLN A 229 -18.93 14.91 -4.74
N ILE A 230 -18.41 13.88 -5.41
CA ILE A 230 -19.06 13.30 -6.59
C ILE A 230 -20.41 12.69 -6.23
N ASN A 231 -21.47 13.12 -6.92
CA ASN A 231 -22.79 12.52 -6.82
C ASN A 231 -22.88 11.30 -7.75
N PRO A 232 -23.32 10.11 -7.29
CA PRO A 232 -23.55 8.95 -8.15
C PRO A 232 -24.51 9.21 -9.32
N GLU A 233 -25.54 10.04 -9.14
CA GLU A 233 -26.60 10.25 -10.14
C GLU A 233 -26.08 10.88 -11.45
N ASP A 234 -25.06 11.73 -11.34
CA ASP A 234 -24.46 12.47 -12.47
C ASP A 234 -23.07 11.93 -12.86
N PHE A 235 -22.68 10.78 -12.31
CA PHE A 235 -21.36 10.22 -12.54
C PHE A 235 -21.39 9.17 -13.65
N PHE A 236 -20.64 9.44 -14.72
CA PHE A 236 -20.41 8.51 -15.82
C PHE A 236 -18.92 8.34 -16.04
N LEU A 237 -18.46 7.09 -16.01
CA LEU A 237 -17.09 6.73 -16.35
C LEU A 237 -17.10 5.72 -17.50
N ASP A 238 -16.26 5.97 -18.49
CA ASP A 238 -15.99 5.03 -19.56
C ASP A 238 -14.48 5.00 -19.85
N ILE A 239 -14.02 3.91 -20.46
CA ILE A 239 -12.61 3.67 -20.74
C ILE A 239 -12.47 3.33 -22.21
N TYR A 240 -11.55 4.03 -22.88
CA TYR A 240 -11.32 3.91 -24.31
C TYR A 240 -9.91 3.39 -24.61
N TYR A 241 -9.82 2.45 -25.53
CA TYR A 241 -8.61 2.07 -26.23
C TYR A 241 -8.44 2.97 -27.45
N LEU A 242 -7.28 3.64 -27.54
CA LEU A 242 -6.89 4.43 -28.70
C LEU A 242 -6.29 3.50 -29.75
N ASP A 243 -7.01 3.26 -30.83
CA ASP A 243 -6.57 2.35 -31.88
C ASP A 243 -5.38 2.98 -32.66
N PRO A 244 -4.27 2.26 -32.87
CA PRO A 244 -3.15 2.74 -33.69
C PRO A 244 -3.55 3.13 -35.12
N GLY A 245 -4.59 2.50 -35.68
CA GLY A 245 -5.18 2.84 -36.97
C GLY A 245 -6.12 4.05 -36.93
N GLY A 246 -6.35 4.63 -35.76
CA GLY A 246 -7.18 5.80 -35.51
C GLY A 246 -8.53 5.48 -34.86
N GLY A 247 -9.00 6.41 -34.02
CA GLY A 247 -10.28 6.33 -33.34
C GLY A 247 -10.22 5.79 -31.91
N GLU A 248 -11.33 5.96 -31.19
CA GLU A 248 -11.51 5.51 -29.81
C GLU A 248 -12.48 4.33 -29.77
N LYS A 249 -12.06 3.22 -29.19
CA LYS A 249 -12.89 2.02 -29.03
C LYS A 249 -13.15 1.77 -27.55
N ARG A 250 -14.38 1.43 -27.18
CA ARG A 250 -14.72 1.03 -25.80
C ARG A 250 -14.29 -0.39 -25.47
N TYR A 251 -13.61 -1.09 -26.38
CA TYR A 251 -13.20 -2.47 -26.24
C TYR A 251 -11.83 -2.67 -26.88
N ILE A 252 -11.16 -3.76 -26.51
CA ILE A 252 -9.90 -4.17 -27.14
C ILE A 252 -10.20 -5.03 -28.37
N PRO A 253 -9.70 -4.69 -29.57
CA PRO A 253 -9.93 -5.47 -30.80
C PRO A 253 -9.08 -6.76 -30.83
N ALA A 254 -9.19 -7.59 -29.79
CA ALA A 254 -8.57 -8.90 -29.67
C ALA A 254 -9.65 -9.99 -29.56
N ASP A 255 -9.37 -11.19 -30.06
CA ASP A 255 -10.36 -12.25 -30.30
C ASP A 255 -11.36 -12.46 -29.15
N ASN A 256 -10.90 -12.59 -27.90
CA ASN A 256 -11.75 -12.89 -26.75
C ASN A 256 -12.25 -11.66 -25.97
N LEU A 257 -11.83 -10.45 -26.35
CA LEU A 257 -12.20 -9.17 -25.73
C LEU A 257 -13.00 -8.26 -26.69
N ASN A 258 -13.11 -8.66 -27.96
CA ASN A 258 -13.80 -7.89 -28.98
C ASN A 258 -15.28 -7.68 -28.60
N GLY A 259 -15.73 -6.42 -28.63
CA GLY A 259 -17.09 -6.04 -28.25
C GLY A 259 -17.38 -6.05 -26.74
N ILE A 260 -16.42 -6.39 -25.87
CA ILE A 260 -16.59 -6.33 -24.42
C ILE A 260 -16.14 -4.94 -23.92
N PRO A 261 -17.02 -4.14 -23.26
CA PRO A 261 -16.64 -2.85 -22.71
C PRO A 261 -15.44 -2.93 -21.76
N LEU A 262 -14.50 -2.00 -21.87
CA LEU A 262 -13.28 -1.97 -21.08
C LEU A 262 -13.56 -1.83 -19.58
N ILE A 263 -14.59 -1.08 -19.20
CA ILE A 263 -15.04 -1.00 -17.80
C ILE A 263 -15.35 -2.40 -17.24
N ARG A 264 -15.91 -3.31 -18.05
CA ARG A 264 -16.17 -4.71 -17.65
C ARG A 264 -14.89 -5.52 -17.58
N VAL A 265 -14.03 -5.42 -18.60
CA VAL A 265 -12.72 -6.11 -18.65
C VAL A 265 -11.86 -5.75 -17.43
N LEU A 266 -11.92 -4.50 -17.01
CA LEU A 266 -11.14 -3.95 -15.89
C LEU A 266 -11.86 -4.09 -14.53
N GLY A 267 -13.03 -4.73 -14.52
CA GLY A 267 -13.77 -5.09 -13.32
C GLY A 267 -14.56 -3.95 -12.66
N LEU A 268 -14.81 -2.86 -13.38
CA LEU A 268 -15.60 -1.70 -12.96
C LEU A 268 -17.09 -1.80 -13.33
N ASP A 269 -17.49 -2.81 -14.11
CA ASP A 269 -18.89 -3.15 -14.44
C ASP A 269 -19.08 -4.65 -14.16
N ARG A 270 -19.46 -4.97 -12.91
CA ARG A 270 -19.73 -6.33 -12.42
C ARG A 270 -21.15 -6.48 -11.91
N LEU A 271 -21.80 -5.37 -11.57
CA LEU A 271 -23.09 -5.35 -10.91
C LEU A 271 -24.15 -4.65 -11.76
N ASN A 272 -25.41 -4.85 -11.37
CA ASN A 272 -26.52 -4.04 -11.87
C ASN A 272 -26.90 -2.96 -10.84
N ASN A 273 -27.88 -2.12 -11.17
CA ASN A 273 -28.45 -1.11 -10.26
C ASN A 273 -28.96 -1.64 -8.89
N ASN A 274 -29.24 -2.94 -8.75
CA ASN A 274 -29.64 -3.56 -7.48
C ASN A 274 -28.45 -4.17 -6.70
N LEU A 275 -27.22 -4.01 -7.20
CA LEU A 275 -25.99 -4.62 -6.67
C LEU A 275 -25.93 -6.16 -6.82
N ASP A 276 -26.75 -6.74 -7.70
CA ASP A 276 -26.64 -8.15 -8.07
C ASP A 276 -25.47 -8.37 -9.04
N PRO A 277 -24.81 -9.53 -9.05
CA PRO A 277 -23.64 -9.84 -9.90
C PRO A 277 -24.04 -10.05 -11.37
N GLN A 278 -24.51 -8.98 -12.00
CA GLN A 278 -24.93 -8.92 -13.39
C GLN A 278 -24.46 -7.60 -14.00
N PRO A 279 -23.39 -7.60 -14.81
CA PRO A 279 -22.89 -6.40 -15.47
C PRO A 279 -23.95 -5.74 -16.37
N ASP A 280 -24.22 -4.45 -16.19
CA ASP A 280 -25.22 -3.69 -16.95
C ASP A 280 -24.62 -2.63 -17.92
N GLY A 281 -23.29 -2.53 -17.96
CA GLY A 281 -22.58 -1.60 -18.84
C GLY A 281 -22.43 -0.19 -18.25
N VAL A 282 -22.78 -0.02 -16.98
CA VAL A 282 -22.55 1.20 -16.20
C VAL A 282 -21.42 0.94 -15.20
N PHE A 283 -20.71 2.00 -14.83
CA PHE A 283 -19.71 1.92 -13.77
C PHE A 283 -20.37 1.60 -12.43
N ASP A 284 -19.87 0.59 -11.73
CA ASP A 284 -20.27 0.23 -10.38
C ASP A 284 -19.84 1.33 -9.40
N PHE A 285 -20.73 2.26 -9.03
CA PHE A 285 -20.42 3.32 -8.07
C PHE A 285 -20.53 2.80 -6.63
N ILE A 286 -19.41 2.32 -6.07
CA ILE A 286 -19.36 1.74 -4.73
C ILE A 286 -18.35 2.53 -3.87
N PRO A 287 -18.83 3.44 -2.99
CA PRO A 287 -17.96 4.25 -2.14
C PRO A 287 -16.99 3.41 -1.31
N GLY A 288 -15.71 3.78 -1.36
CA GLY A 288 -14.60 3.09 -0.67
C GLY A 288 -14.04 1.88 -1.40
N ILE A 289 -14.72 1.38 -2.45
CA ILE A 289 -14.30 0.21 -3.22
C ILE A 289 -13.86 0.62 -4.62
N THR A 290 -14.78 1.20 -5.41
CA THR A 290 -14.50 1.61 -6.80
C THR A 290 -14.35 3.12 -6.95
N ILE A 291 -14.82 3.89 -5.97
CA ILE A 291 -14.70 5.35 -5.95
C ILE A 291 -14.55 5.86 -4.51
N ASN A 292 -13.75 6.91 -4.33
CA ASN A 292 -13.81 7.79 -3.18
C ASN A 292 -14.52 9.09 -3.61
N PRO A 293 -15.82 9.26 -3.31
CA PRO A 293 -16.59 10.40 -3.79
C PRO A 293 -16.13 11.73 -3.19
N ALA A 294 -15.69 11.72 -1.93
CA ALA A 294 -15.28 12.94 -1.24
C ALA A 294 -14.11 13.63 -1.95
N ASN A 295 -13.14 12.85 -2.42
CA ASN A 295 -11.92 13.33 -3.07
C ASN A 295 -11.87 13.03 -4.58
N GLY A 296 -12.99 12.60 -5.17
CA GLY A 296 -13.12 12.26 -6.60
C GLY A 296 -12.01 11.34 -7.10
N LYS A 297 -11.77 10.22 -6.41
CA LYS A 297 -10.79 9.22 -6.86
C LYS A 297 -11.50 7.97 -7.36
N VAL A 298 -11.24 7.54 -8.59
CA VAL A 298 -11.62 6.21 -9.07
C VAL A 298 -10.57 5.20 -8.60
N ILE A 299 -11.01 4.04 -8.14
CA ILE A 299 -10.19 2.96 -7.61
C ILE A 299 -10.55 1.70 -8.40
N PHE A 300 -9.59 1.12 -9.11
CA PHE A 300 -9.86 -0.12 -9.83
C PHE A 300 -9.84 -1.30 -8.84
N PRO A 301 -10.79 -2.24 -8.90
CA PRO A 301 -10.82 -3.41 -8.01
C PRO A 301 -9.81 -4.50 -8.39
N VAL A 302 -8.80 -4.12 -9.18
CA VAL A 302 -7.60 -4.90 -9.53
C VAL A 302 -6.38 -4.00 -9.40
N LEU A 303 -5.25 -4.56 -9.00
CA LEU A 303 -4.05 -3.80 -8.62
C LEU A 303 -3.26 -3.26 -9.82
N GLU A 304 -3.22 -4.01 -10.92
CA GLU A 304 -2.49 -3.64 -12.14
C GLU A 304 -3.45 -3.59 -13.34
N PRO A 305 -4.42 -2.66 -13.36
CA PRO A 305 -5.53 -2.65 -14.31
C PRO A 305 -5.08 -2.55 -15.76
N PHE A 306 -3.97 -1.88 -16.05
CA PHE A 306 -3.41 -1.78 -17.41
C PHE A 306 -2.13 -2.61 -17.58
N GLY A 307 -1.83 -3.47 -16.61
CA GLY A 307 -0.63 -4.29 -16.53
C GLY A 307 -0.96 -5.77 -16.47
N LYS A 308 -0.43 -6.44 -15.44
CA LYS A 308 -0.60 -7.89 -15.24
C LYS A 308 -2.06 -8.33 -15.21
N ASP A 309 -2.98 -7.53 -14.67
CA ASP A 309 -4.38 -7.94 -14.56
C ASP A 309 -5.13 -7.85 -15.89
N LEU A 310 -4.81 -6.88 -16.75
CA LEU A 310 -5.29 -6.85 -18.12
C LEU A 310 -4.70 -7.98 -18.95
N SER A 311 -3.41 -8.27 -18.81
CA SER A 311 -2.77 -9.39 -19.54
C SER A 311 -3.47 -10.73 -19.28
N LYS A 312 -3.93 -10.98 -18.05
CA LYS A 312 -4.71 -12.19 -17.70
C LYS A 312 -6.08 -12.28 -18.37
N GLN A 313 -6.62 -11.17 -18.90
CA GLN A 313 -7.90 -11.18 -19.62
C GLN A 313 -7.76 -11.70 -21.05
N PHE A 314 -6.55 -11.81 -21.58
CA PHE A 314 -6.32 -12.38 -22.91
C PHE A 314 -6.24 -13.90 -22.87
N SER A 315 -6.62 -14.55 -23.98
CA SER A 315 -6.53 -15.99 -24.15
C SER A 315 -5.11 -16.55 -24.01
N THR A 316 -4.09 -15.75 -24.36
CA THR A 316 -2.67 -16.13 -24.27
C THR A 316 -1.79 -14.93 -23.91
N PRO A 317 -0.60 -15.14 -23.30
CA PRO A 317 0.35 -14.05 -23.05
C PRO A 317 0.83 -13.34 -24.32
N ALA A 318 0.89 -14.02 -25.46
CA ALA A 318 1.29 -13.42 -26.73
C ALA A 318 0.23 -12.44 -27.26
N ALA A 319 -1.05 -12.74 -27.05
CA ALA A 319 -2.16 -11.90 -27.48
C ALA A 319 -2.25 -10.58 -26.69
N SER A 320 -1.71 -10.52 -25.48
CA SER A 320 -1.72 -9.29 -24.66
C SER A 320 -0.60 -8.31 -24.99
N GLN A 321 0.50 -8.75 -25.62
CA GLN A 321 1.72 -7.94 -25.83
C GLN A 321 1.47 -6.58 -26.54
N PRO A 322 0.54 -6.44 -27.50
CA PRO A 322 0.28 -5.13 -28.11
C PRO A 322 -0.43 -4.12 -27.20
N TYR A 323 -0.94 -4.56 -26.05
CA TYR A 323 -1.87 -3.81 -25.21
C TYR A 323 -1.36 -3.55 -23.78
N VAL A 324 -0.28 -4.22 -23.37
CA VAL A 324 0.27 -4.22 -22.01
C VAL A 324 1.77 -3.94 -22.06
#